data_AF-A0A368YZ97-F1
#
_entry.id   AF-A0A368YZ97-F1
#
_cell.length_a   1.000
_cell.length_b   1.000
_cell.length_c   1.000
_cell.angle_alpha   90.00
_cell.angle_beta   90.00
_cell.angle_gamma   90.00
#
_symmetry.space_group_name_H-M   'P 1'
#
loop_
_entity.id
_entity.type
_entity.pdbx_description
1 polymer ?
#
loop_
_entity_poly.entity_id
_entity_poly.type
_entity_poly.pdbx_seq_one_letter_code
_entity_poly.pdbx_strand_id
1 'polypeptide(L)'
;MRSFLIFWAGPLGFLWGWYFLSLYDLSMGMFFFSREMHDQVFTIYGNILGIPPETIPPLVARACIVDTGLVLCLIAFRRRRQIIAWVQAWRAARAATAATYVEELPSTSAS
;
A
#
# COMPACT_ATOMS: atom_id res chain seq x y z
N MET A 1 -10.47 7.82 12.76
CA MET A 1 -9.90 7.44 11.44
C MET A 1 -8.99 6.22 11.51
N ARG A 2 -8.15 6.07 12.55
CA ARG A 2 -7.29 4.87 12.70
C ARG A 2 -8.08 3.57 12.72
N SER A 3 -9.16 3.48 13.48
CA SER A 3 -10.00 2.26 13.51
C SER A 3 -10.61 1.93 12.16
N PHE A 4 -11.12 2.92 11.42
CA PHE A 4 -11.65 2.73 10.07
C PHE A 4 -10.60 2.14 9.12
N LEU A 5 -9.36 2.66 9.16
CA LEU A 5 -8.26 2.14 8.37
C LEU A 5 -7.86 0.72 8.77
N ILE A 6 -7.87 0.38 10.06
CA ILE A 6 -7.54 -0.97 10.54
C ILE A 6 -8.61 -1.97 10.12
N PHE A 7 -9.90 -1.62 10.27
CA PHE A 7 -11.01 -2.48 9.86
C PHE A 7 -11.11 -2.61 8.33
N TRP A 8 -10.60 -1.64 7.57
CA TRP A 8 -10.51 -1.71 6.11
C TRP A 8 -9.28 -2.50 5.64
N ALA A 9 -8.08 -2.17 6.15
CA ALA A 9 -6.82 -2.79 5.74
C ALA A 9 -6.63 -4.20 6.31
N GLY A 10 -7.25 -4.52 7.44
CA GLY A 10 -7.17 -5.83 8.09
C GLY A 10 -7.63 -6.98 7.18
N PRO A 11 -8.89 -6.99 6.69
CA PRO A 11 -9.37 -8.04 5.79
C PRO A 11 -8.60 -8.05 4.46
N LEU A 12 -8.19 -6.89 3.95
CA LEU A 12 -7.36 -6.80 2.75
C LEU A 12 -5.99 -7.47 2.97
N GLY A 13 -5.32 -7.15 4.08
CA GLY A 13 -4.03 -7.71 4.44
C GLY A 13 -4.11 -9.21 4.74
N PHE A 14 -5.21 -9.68 5.31
CA PHE A 14 -5.46 -11.11 5.48
C PHE A 14 -5.61 -11.83 4.14
N LEU A 15 -6.41 -11.27 3.21
CA LEU A 15 -6.60 -11.82 1.87
C LEU A 15 -5.28 -11.88 1.09
N TRP A 16 -4.52 -10.79 1.08
CA TRP A 16 -3.21 -10.75 0.43
C TRP A 16 -2.20 -11.67 1.11
N GLY A 17 -2.17 -11.68 2.45
CA GLY A 17 -1.30 -12.55 3.23
C GLY A 17 -1.54 -14.00 2.88
N TRP A 18 -2.80 -14.45 2.92
CA TRP A 18 -3.18 -15.80 2.50
C TRP A 18 -2.80 -16.08 1.04
N TYR A 19 -3.13 -15.17 0.12
CA TYR A 19 -2.84 -15.32 -1.31
C TYR A 19 -1.34 -15.52 -1.58
N PHE A 20 -0.48 -14.71 -0.97
CA PHE A 20 0.97 -14.86 -1.14
C PHE A 20 1.49 -16.13 -0.47
N LEU A 21 1.04 -16.44 0.74
CA LEU A 21 1.45 -17.67 1.43
C LEU A 21 1.10 -18.91 0.59
N SER A 22 -0.11 -18.96 0.07
CA SER A 22 -0.59 -20.10 -0.72
C SER A 22 0.03 -20.14 -2.12
N LEU A 23 0.32 -19.00 -2.74
CA LEU A 23 1.02 -18.95 -4.04
C LEU A 23 2.45 -19.50 -3.97
N TYR A 24 3.17 -19.22 -2.87
CA TYR A 24 4.53 -19.68 -2.60
C TYR A 24 4.59 -21.06 -1.91
N ASP A 25 3.44 -21.71 -1.72
CA ASP A 25 3.32 -23.00 -1.04
C ASP A 25 3.93 -23.01 0.37
N LEU A 26 3.77 -21.91 1.10
CA LEU A 26 4.14 -21.76 2.50
C LEU A 26 3.09 -22.43 3.39
N SER A 27 2.89 -23.73 3.17
CA SER A 27 1.85 -24.51 3.81
C SER A 27 2.06 -24.61 5.31
N MET A 28 3.31 -24.57 5.82
CA MET A 28 3.65 -24.75 7.24
C MET A 28 2.98 -25.99 7.87
N GLY A 29 2.65 -27.00 7.05
CA GLY A 29 1.87 -28.19 7.44
C GLY A 29 0.35 -28.02 7.47
N MET A 30 -0.18 -26.84 7.13
CA MET A 30 -1.61 -26.55 7.00
C MET A 30 -2.04 -26.51 5.53
N PHE A 31 -3.05 -27.32 5.19
CA PHE A 31 -3.64 -27.37 3.84
C PHE A 31 -4.17 -26.01 3.36
N PHE A 32 -4.65 -25.17 4.27
CA PHE A 32 -5.21 -23.87 3.93
C PHE A 32 -4.21 -22.93 3.22
N PHE A 33 -2.91 -23.05 3.51
CA PHE A 33 -1.84 -22.27 2.89
C PHE A 33 -1.11 -23.04 1.78
N SER A 34 -1.66 -24.16 1.32
CA SER A 34 -1.08 -24.90 0.20
C SER A 34 -1.44 -24.29 -1.14
N ARG A 35 -0.61 -24.55 -2.15
CA ARG A 35 -0.94 -24.22 -3.54
C ARG A 35 -2.13 -25.01 -4.08
N GLU A 36 -2.37 -26.22 -3.57
CA GLU A 36 -3.53 -27.02 -3.98
C GLU A 36 -4.86 -26.36 -3.58
N MET A 37 -4.96 -25.89 -2.33
CA MET A 37 -6.14 -25.16 -1.86
C MET A 37 -6.33 -23.85 -2.63
N HIS A 38 -5.21 -23.16 -2.92
CA HIS A 38 -5.21 -21.95 -3.74
C HIS A 38 -5.87 -22.21 -5.11
N ASP A 39 -5.41 -23.22 -5.85
CA ASP A 39 -5.91 -23.55 -7.19
C ASP A 39 -7.38 -24.02 -7.15
N GLN A 40 -7.76 -24.79 -6.12
CA GLN A 40 -9.15 -25.21 -5.92
C GLN A 40 -10.10 -24.03 -5.71
N VAL A 41 -9.72 -23.08 -4.86
CA VAL A 41 -10.54 -21.89 -4.58
C VAL A 41 -10.75 -21.08 -5.84
N PHE A 42 -9.69 -20.80 -6.62
CA PHE A 42 -9.86 -20.04 -7.87
C PHE A 42 -10.64 -20.81 -8.93
N THR A 43 -10.51 -22.14 -8.99
CA THR A 43 -11.33 -22.97 -9.90
C THR A 43 -12.82 -22.85 -9.56
N ILE A 44 -13.17 -22.92 -8.27
CA ILE A 44 -14.56 -22.75 -7.81
C ILE A 44 -15.07 -21.35 -8.19
N TYR A 45 -14.30 -20.30 -7.90
CA TYR A 45 -14.71 -18.94 -8.24
C TYR A 45 -14.78 -18.71 -9.75
N GLY A 46 -13.88 -19.29 -10.54
CA GLY A 46 -13.92 -19.23 -12.00
C GLY A 46 -15.18 -19.85 -12.57
N ASN A 47 -15.56 -21.02 -12.05
CA ASN A 47 -16.80 -21.70 -12.42
C ASN A 47 -18.06 -20.88 -12.04
N ILE A 48 -18.07 -20.26 -10.84
CA ILE A 48 -19.20 -19.44 -10.39
C ILE A 48 -19.32 -18.16 -11.22
N LEU A 49 -18.21 -17.51 -11.53
CA LEU A 49 -18.17 -16.23 -12.25
C LEU A 49 -18.23 -16.41 -13.77
N GLY A 50 -18.04 -17.63 -14.28
CA GLY A 50 -17.96 -17.92 -15.71
C GLY A 50 -16.72 -17.32 -16.39
N ILE A 51 -15.64 -17.10 -15.64
CA ILE A 51 -14.38 -16.54 -16.14
C ILE A 51 -13.20 -17.47 -15.84
N PRO A 52 -12.10 -17.39 -16.60
CA PRO A 52 -10.94 -18.24 -16.33
C PRO A 52 -10.33 -17.93 -14.95
N PRO A 53 -9.98 -18.95 -14.14
CA PRO A 53 -9.48 -18.76 -12.78
C PRO A 53 -8.22 -17.88 -12.72
N GLU A 54 -7.37 -17.95 -13.74
CA GLU A 54 -6.15 -17.14 -13.88
C GLU A 54 -6.41 -15.63 -14.04
N THR A 55 -7.64 -15.25 -14.43
CA THR A 55 -8.03 -13.84 -14.58
C THR A 55 -8.52 -13.22 -13.27
N ILE A 56 -8.85 -14.03 -12.26
CA ILE A 56 -9.43 -13.56 -11.00
C ILE A 56 -8.39 -12.79 -10.17
N PRO A 57 -7.17 -13.33 -9.90
CA PRO A 57 -6.18 -12.60 -9.11
C PRO A 57 -5.84 -11.20 -9.65
N PRO A 58 -5.55 -11.00 -10.95
CA PRO A 58 -5.25 -9.66 -11.46
C PRO A 58 -6.47 -8.73 -11.43
N LEU A 59 -7.70 -9.26 -11.52
CA LEU A 59 -8.91 -8.45 -11.39
C LEU A 59 -9.10 -7.95 -9.94
N VAL A 60 -8.94 -8.84 -8.96
CA VAL A 60 -8.98 -8.48 -7.53
C VAL A 60 -7.88 -7.48 -7.21
N ALA A 61 -6.66 -7.70 -7.73
CA ALA A 61 -5.54 -6.77 -7.56
C ALA A 61 -5.88 -5.35 -8.02
N ARG A 62 -6.46 -5.22 -9.22
CA ARG A 62 -6.89 -3.92 -9.76
C ARG A 62 -7.97 -3.27 -8.90
N ALA A 63 -8.96 -4.04 -8.46
CA ALA A 63 -10.01 -3.54 -7.57
C ALA A 63 -9.41 -3.02 -6.25
N CYS A 64 -8.48 -3.75 -5.63
CA CYS A 64 -7.82 -3.33 -4.41
C CYS A 64 -7.01 -2.03 -4.59
N ILE A 65 -6.28 -1.88 -5.70
CA ILE A 65 -5.50 -0.66 -5.99
C ILE A 65 -6.44 0.55 -6.12
N VAL A 66 -7.53 0.39 -6.86
CA VAL A 66 -8.53 1.45 -7.04
C VAL A 66 -9.16 1.83 -5.70
N ASP A 67 -9.59 0.85 -4.91
CA ASP A 67 -10.21 1.06 -3.60
C ASP A 67 -9.24 1.76 -2.62
N THR A 68 -7.97 1.31 -2.57
CA THR A 68 -6.91 1.95 -1.76
C THR A 68 -6.70 3.40 -2.20
N GLY A 69 -6.65 3.64 -3.52
CA GLY A 69 -6.53 4.98 -4.08
C GLY A 69 -7.68 5.88 -3.64
N LEU A 70 -8.92 5.39 -3.69
CA LEU A 70 -10.11 6.13 -3.24
C LEU A 70 -10.06 6.46 -1.75
N VAL A 71 -9.68 5.49 -0.90
CA VAL A 71 -9.53 5.73 0.55
C VAL A 71 -8.45 6.77 0.83
N LEU A 72 -7.31 6.69 0.16
CA LEU A 72 -6.24 7.68 0.30
C LEU A 72 -6.65 9.05 -0.21
N CYS A 73 -7.32 9.14 -1.36
CA CYS A 73 -7.87 10.38 -1.91
C CYS A 73 -8.87 11.02 -0.94
N LEU A 74 -9.77 10.23 -0.35
CA LEU A 74 -10.74 10.72 0.63
C LEU A 74 -10.04 11.27 1.88
N ILE A 75 -9.03 10.56 2.40
CA ILE A 75 -8.25 11.00 3.56
C ILE A 75 -7.46 12.27 3.23
N ALA A 76 -6.82 12.32 2.07
CA ALA A 76 -6.08 13.48 1.60
C ALA A 76 -7.00 14.70 1.49
N PHE A 77 -8.21 14.53 0.94
CA PHE A 77 -9.19 15.59 0.82
C PHE A 77 -9.67 16.11 2.19
N ARG A 78 -9.94 15.20 3.14
CA ARG A 78 -10.36 15.55 4.50
C ARG A 78 -9.25 16.22 5.30
N ARG A 79 -7.99 15.83 5.10
CA ARG A 79 -6.82 16.37 5.82
C ARG A 79 -6.03 17.39 5.00
N ARG A 80 -6.58 17.91 3.89
CA ARG A 80 -5.89 18.79 2.94
C ARG A 80 -5.18 19.96 3.62
N ARG A 81 -5.80 20.58 4.63
CA ARG A 81 -5.21 21.72 5.37
C ARG A 81 -3.98 21.31 6.19
N GLN A 82 -4.02 20.14 6.82
CA GLN A 82 -2.89 19.59 7.58
C GLN A 82 -1.75 19.16 6.65
N ILE A 83 -2.08 18.57 5.50
CA ILE A 83 -1.09 18.17 4.49
C ILE A 83 -0.40 19.40 3.91
N ILE A 84 -1.15 20.44 3.53
CA ILE A 84 -0.58 21.68 3.00
C ILE A 84 0.34 22.33 4.04
N ALA A 85 -0.10 22.43 5.30
CA ALA A 85 0.73 22.98 6.37
C ALA A 85 2.02 22.16 6.59
N TRP A 86 1.93 20.83 6.56
CA TRP A 86 3.09 19.95 6.66
C TRP A 86 4.06 20.11 5.48
N VAL A 87 3.55 20.20 4.25
CA VAL A 87 4.37 20.44 3.05
C VAL A 87 5.05 21.81 3.11
N GLN A 88 4.34 22.85 3.54
CA GLN A 88 4.91 24.19 3.70
C GLN A 88 6.01 24.20 4.76
N ALA A 89 5.77 23.59 5.93
CA ALA A 89 6.78 23.47 6.99
C ALA A 89 8.02 22.69 6.52
N TRP A 90 7.82 21.59 5.77
CA TRP A 90 8.92 20.81 5.22
C TRP A 90 9.74 21.57 4.17
N ARG A 91 9.10 22.35 3.30
CA ARG A 91 9.78 23.23 2.35
C ARG A 91 10.57 24.33 3.06
N ALA A 92 9.99 24.95 4.09
CA ALA A 92 10.66 25.97 4.89
C ALA A 92 11.88 25.41 5.62
N ALA A 93 11.77 24.21 6.20
CA ALA A 93 12.90 23.53 6.85
C ALA A 93 14.03 23.24 5.87
N ARG A 94 13.73 22.75 4.66
CA ARG A 94 14.74 22.53 3.62
C ARG A 94 15.41 23.81 3.13
N ALA A 95 14.65 24.90 2.99
CA ALA A 95 15.19 26.20 2.62
C ALA A 95 16.12 26.75 3.71
N ALA A 96 15.76 26.59 4.98
CA ALA A 96 16.61 26.96 6.11
C ALA A 96 17.91 26.14 6.12
N THR A 97 17.83 24.81 5.96
CA THR A 97 19.04 23.96 5.88
C THR A 97 19.94 24.35 4.71
N ALA A 98 19.37 24.67 3.54
CA ALA A 98 20.15 25.12 2.39
C ALA A 98 20.81 26.50 2.64
N ALA A 99 20.13 27.41 3.32
CA ALA A 99 20.69 28.71 3.69
C ALA A 99 21.84 28.56 4.71
N THR A 100 21.69 27.71 5.73
CA THR A 100 22.76 27.40 6.69
C THR A 100 23.97 26.77 5.99
N TYR A 101 23.75 25.87 5.02
CA TYR A 101 24.83 25.28 4.24
C TYR A 101 25.58 26.31 3.38
N VAL A 102 24.88 27.33 2.86
CA VAL A 102 25.48 28.42 2.08
C VAL A 102 26.25 29.40 2.96
N GLU A 103 25.81 29.62 4.21
CA GLU A 103 26.50 30.47 5.17
C GLU A 103 27.74 29.79 5.79
N GLU A 104 27.74 28.46 5.88
CA GLU A 104 28.92 27.64 6.28
C GLU A 104 29.90 27.35 5.11
N LEU A 105 29.56 27.72 3.86
CA LEU A 105 30.52 27.65 2.76
C LEU A 105 31.68 28.62 3.01
N PRO A 106 32.91 28.22 2.66
CA PRO A 106 34.12 28.79 3.22
C PRO A 106 34.32 30.26 2.83
N SER A 107 34.19 31.16 3.80
CA SER A 107 35.12 32.30 3.93
C SER A 107 36.57 31.84 4.19
N THR A 108 36.80 30.52 4.30
CA THR A 108 38.09 29.81 4.35
C THR A 108 38.77 29.58 2.99
N SER A 109 38.54 30.45 1.99
CA SER A 109 39.36 30.50 0.76
C SER A 109 40.07 31.84 0.52
N ALA A 110 40.15 32.71 1.52
CA ALA A 110 40.89 33.95 1.41
C ALA A 110 41.67 34.24 2.71
N SER A 111 42.82 33.59 2.88
CA SER A 111 43.94 34.07 3.71
C SER A 111 45.21 33.35 3.27
#